data_AF-A0A4Q0ATK4-F1
#
_entry.id   AF-A0A4Q0ATK4-F1
#
_cell.length_a   1.000
_cell.length_b   1.000
_cell.length_c   1.000
_cell.angle_alpha   90.00
_cell.angle_beta   90.00
_cell.angle_gamma   90.00
#
_symmetry.space_group_name_H-M   'P 1'
#
loop_
_entity.id
_entity.type
_entity.pdbx_description
1 polymer ?
#
loop_
_entity_poly.entity_id
_entity_poly.type
_entity_poly.pdbx_seq_one_letter_code
_entity_poly.pdbx_strand_id
1 'polypeptide(L)' 'MDELKLDKWQKDFETEVKSLQAEYDAFLLPKKFEDIYQLKIDETNHTLSLWIDTEDLPKEIENRLSELLLKTEPEDSV' A
#
# COMPACT_ATOMS: atom_id res chain seq x y z
N MET A 1 5.51 18.58 -11.97
CA MET A 1 5.95 18.67 -10.56
C MET A 1 5.46 17.46 -9.76
N ASP A 2 4.85 16.48 -10.42
CA ASP A 2 3.89 15.55 -9.83
C ASP A 2 4.47 14.13 -9.70
N GLU A 3 5.40 13.76 -10.57
CA GLU A 3 6.21 12.52 -10.44
C GLU A 3 6.98 12.47 -9.12
N LEU A 4 7.47 13.61 -8.62
CA LEU A 4 8.17 13.68 -7.33
C LEU A 4 7.24 13.45 -6.13
N LYS A 5 5.96 13.84 -6.25
CA LYS A 5 4.95 13.57 -5.22
C LYS A 5 4.60 12.08 -5.19
N LEU A 6 4.42 11.47 -6.37
CA LEU A 6 4.18 10.04 -6.52
C LEU A 6 5.36 9.18 -6.03
N ASP A 7 6.60 9.49 -6.42
CA ASP A 7 7.79 8.76 -5.96
C ASP A 7 7.93 8.82 -4.43
N LYS A 8 7.62 9.98 -3.85
CA LYS A 8 7.63 10.15 -2.40
C LYS A 8 6.49 9.35 -1.73
N TRP A 9 5.28 9.42 -2.26
CA TRP A 9 4.14 8.65 -1.77
C TRP A 9 4.42 7.15 -1.83
N GLN A 10 4.95 6.65 -2.95
CA GLN A 10 5.33 5.26 -3.12
C GLN A 10 6.39 4.85 -2.08
N LYS A 11 7.44 5.66 -1.89
CA LYS A 11 8.48 5.38 -0.88
C LYS A 11 7.96 5.38 0.55
N ASP A 12 7.11 6.33 0.93
CA ASP A 12 6.50 6.39 2.25
C ASP A 12 5.63 5.15 2.48
N PHE A 13 4.81 4.81 1.49
CA PHE A 13 3.98 3.61 1.53
C PHE A 13 4.81 2.33 1.63
N GLU A 14 5.84 2.16 0.80
CA GLU A 14 6.75 1.00 0.85
C GLU A 14 7.48 0.88 2.20
N THR A 15 7.83 2.00 2.83
CA THR A 15 8.50 2.02 4.13
C THR A 15 7.58 1.50 5.23
N GLU A 16 6.34 1.97 5.27
CA GLU A 16 5.35 1.50 6.24
C GLU A 16 4.94 0.06 5.95
N VAL A 17 4.78 -0.29 4.66
CA VAL A 17 4.48 -1.66 4.20
C VAL A 17 5.53 -2.65 4.64
N LYS A 18 6.83 -2.32 4.65
CA LYS A 18 7.87 -3.23 5.13
C LYS A 18 7.65 -3.67 6.58
N SER A 19 7.15 -2.77 7.43
CA SER A 19 6.79 -3.13 8.80
C SER A 19 5.60 -4.09 8.82
N LEU A 20 4.61 -3.83 7.98
CA LEU A 20 3.44 -4.69 7.82
C LEU A 20 3.76 -6.06 7.21
N GLN A 21 4.75 -6.12 6.31
CA GLN A 21 5.26 -7.34 5.70
C GLN A 21 5.89 -8.25 6.75
N ALA A 22 6.63 -7.69 7.72
CA ALA A 22 7.19 -8.47 8.81
C ALA A 22 6.10 -9.06 9.71
N GLU A 23 5.02 -8.31 9.96
CA GLU A 23 3.86 -8.81 10.69
C GLU A 23 3.11 -9.87 9.88
N TYR A 24 2.91 -9.65 8.59
CA TYR A 24 2.31 -10.62 7.67
C TYR A 24 3.11 -11.94 7.61
N ASP A 25 4.44 -11.87 7.55
CA ASP A 25 5.32 -13.04 7.54
C ASP A 25 5.15 -13.88 8.82
N ALA A 26 4.87 -13.23 9.96
CA ALA A 26 4.56 -13.92 11.22
C ALA A 26 3.26 -14.73 11.17
N PHE A 27 2.33 -14.44 10.25
CA PHE A 27 1.14 -15.26 10.03
C PHE A 27 1.44 -16.55 9.24
N LEU A 28 2.65 -16.71 8.70
CA LEU A 28 3.09 -17.91 7.95
C LEU A 28 2.10 -18.31 6.84
N LEU A 29 1.56 -17.30 6.15
CA LEU A 29 0.56 -17.49 5.11
C LEU A 29 1.17 -18.11 3.84
N PRO A 30 0.38 -18.87 3.06
CA PRO A 30 0.88 -19.55 1.87
C PRO A 30 1.15 -18.58 0.69
N LYS A 31 0.46 -17.44 0.66
CA LYS A 31 0.65 -16.37 -0.32
C LYS A 31 1.77 -15.42 0.12
N LYS A 32 2.47 -14.83 -0.84
CA LYS A 32 3.45 -13.78 -0.55
C LYS A 32 2.75 -12.45 -0.36
N PHE A 33 3.30 -11.60 0.50
CA PHE A 33 2.76 -10.27 0.75
C PHE A 33 2.61 -9.44 -0.55
N GLU A 34 3.59 -9.48 -1.44
CA GLU A 34 3.55 -8.79 -2.75
C GLU A 34 2.49 -9.36 -3.73
N ASP A 35 2.02 -10.58 -3.49
CA ASP A 35 0.93 -11.20 -4.27
C ASP A 35 -0.45 -10.77 -3.73
N ILE A 36 -0.48 -10.34 -2.46
CA ILE A 36 -1.69 -9.94 -1.76
C ILE A 36 -2.08 -8.52 -2.11
N TYR A 37 -1.12 -7.62 -2.33
CA TYR A 37 -1.43 -6.24 -2.72
C TYR A 37 -0.75 -5.85 -4.01
N GLN A 38 -1.42 -5.01 -4.79
CA GLN A 38 -0.86 -4.40 -5.99
C GLN A 38 -1.08 -2.90 -5.96
N LEU A 39 0.01 -2.15 -6.00
CA LEU A 39 -0.03 -0.70 -6.24
C LEU A 39 -0.17 -0.45 -7.74
N LYS A 40 -1.18 0.32 -8.11
CA LYS A 40 -1.36 0.86 -9.46
C LYS A 40 -1.12 2.35 -9.42
N ILE A 41 -0.15 2.80 -10.21
CA ILE A 41 0.06 4.22 -10.46
C ILE A 41 -0.89 4.62 -11.57
N ASP A 42 -1.79 5.55 -11.28
CA ASP A 42 -2.67 6.14 -12.26
C ASP A 42 -1.97 7.36 -12.87
N GLU A 43 -1.27 7.17 -13.98
CA GLU A 43 -0.51 8.24 -14.64
C GLU A 43 -1.42 9.38 -15.12
N THR A 44 -2.72 9.14 -15.28
CA THR A 44 -3.68 10.17 -15.72
C THR A 44 -4.07 11.11 -14.58
N ASN A 45 -4.27 10.57 -13.37
CA ASN A 45 -4.66 11.34 -12.18
C ASN A 45 -3.47 11.65 -11.27
N HIS A 46 -2.29 11.12 -11.59
CA HIS A 46 -1.10 11.11 -10.75
C HIS A 46 -1.38 10.60 -9.31
N THR A 47 -2.16 9.52 -9.19
CA THR A 47 -2.52 8.92 -7.90
C THR A 47 -2.07 7.47 -7.77
N LEU A 48 -1.85 7.00 -6.53
CA LEU A 48 -1.63 5.59 -6.23
C LEU A 48 -2.95 4.95 -5.81
N SER A 49 -3.33 3.89 -6.52
CA SER A 49 -4.45 3.03 -6.16
C SER A 49 -3.91 1.71 -5.62
N LEU A 50 -4.28 1.36 -4.39
CA LEU A 50 -3.95 0.08 -3.80
C LEU A 50 -5.06 -0.93 -4.06
N TRP A 51 -4.70 -2.07 -4.64
CA TRP A 51 -5.56 -3.23 -4.74
C TRP A 51 -5.11 -4.26 -3.72
N ILE A 52 -6.05 -4.83 -2.95
CA ILE A 52 -5.77 -5.80 -1.88
C ILE A 52 -6.63 -7.03 -2.12
N ASP A 53 -6.00 -8.20 -2.19
CA ASP A 53 -6.61 -9.52 -2.25
C ASP A 53 -7.01 -9.93 -0.83
N THR A 54 -8.30 -9.81 -0.53
CA THR A 54 -8.84 -10.08 0.81
C THR A 54 -9.16 -11.56 1.04
N GLU A 55 -8.91 -12.43 0.05
CA GLU A 55 -9.28 -13.85 0.08
C GLU A 55 -8.47 -14.65 1.11
N ASP A 56 -7.19 -14.32 1.28
CA ASP A 56 -6.25 -14.97 2.22
C ASP A 56 -5.62 -13.98 3.21
N LEU A 57 -6.03 -12.70 3.16
CA LEU A 57 -5.44 -11.65 3.98
C LEU A 57 -6.17 -11.52 5.31
N PRO A 58 -5.45 -11.55 6.45
CA PRO A 58 -6.03 -11.18 7.73
C PRO A 58 -6.53 -9.73 7.70
N LYS A 59 -7.75 -9.53 8.19
CA LYS A 59 -8.44 -8.24 8.24
C LYS A 59 -7.63 -7.11 8.90
N GLU A 60 -6.75 -7.45 9.83
CA GLU A 60 -5.85 -6.49 10.48
C GLU A 60 -4.83 -5.88 9.50
N ILE A 61 -4.28 -6.71 8.61
CA ILE A 61 -3.33 -6.29 7.58
C ILE A 61 -4.06 -5.52 6.47
N GLU A 62 -5.27 -5.96 6.07
CA GLU A 62 -6.14 -5.24 5.12
C GLU A 62 -6.42 -3.80 5.60
N ASN A 63 -6.81 -3.67 6.86
CA ASN A 63 -7.17 -2.38 7.44
C ASN A 63 -5.94 -1.48 7.54
N ARG A 64 -4.80 -2.01 8.00
CA ARG A 64 -3.54 -1.27 8.03
C ARG A 64 -3.05 -0.86 6.64
N LEU A 65 -3.14 -1.72 5.62
CA LEU A 65 -2.78 -1.37 4.24
C LEU A 65 -3.62 -0.18 3.74
N SER A 66 -4.93 -0.22 4.00
CA SER A 66 -5.85 0.85 3.60
C SER A 66 -5.57 2.16 4.34
N GLU A 67 -5.35 2.09 5.66
CA GLU A 67 -4.95 3.22 6.50
C GLU A 67 -3.60 3.82 6.06
N LEU A 68 -2.63 2.97 5.73
CA LEU A 68 -1.32 3.40 5.25
C LEU A 68 -1.44 4.14 3.93
N LEU A 69 -2.25 3.66 2.98
CA LEU A 69 -2.48 4.36 1.72
C LEU A 69 -3.06 5.75 1.97
N LEU A 70 -4.11 5.86 2.79
CA LEU A 70 -4.77 7.12 3.14
C LEU A 70 -3.83 8.08 3.89
N LYS A 71 -3.01 7.56 4.80
CA LYS A 71 -2.06 8.35 5.60
C LYS A 71 -0.87 8.85 4.77
N THR A 72 -0.46 8.07 3.78
CA THR A 72 0.66 8.42 2.89
C THR A 72 0.20 9.21 1.66
N GLU A 73 -1.11 9.26 1.40
CA GLU A 73 -1.71 10.09 0.36
C GLU A 73 -1.29 11.56 0.55
N PRO A 74 -0.64 12.18 -0.45
CA PRO A 74 -0.30 13.59 -0.36
C PRO A 74 -1.61 14.40 -0.30
N GLU A 75 -1.75 15.28 0.70
CA GLU A 75 -2.92 16.13 0.98
C GLU A 75 -3.29 17.15 -0.14
N ASP A 76 -3.00 16.86 -1.42
CA ASP A 76 -3.40 17.66 -2.57
C ASP A 76 -4.82 17.28 -3.00
N SER A 77 -5.77 17.41 -2.06
CA SER A 77 -7.20 17.51 -2.33
C SER A 77 -7.72 18.76 -1.63
N VAL A 78 -7.31 19.94 -2.12
CA VAL A 78 -8.08 21.18 -1.96
C VAL A 78 -7.86 22.15 -3.11
#